data_AF-D6SRC9-F1
#
_entry.id   AF-D6SRC9-F1
#
_cell.length_a   1.000
_cell.length_b   1.000
_cell.length_c   1.000
_cell.angle_alpha   90.00
_cell.angle_beta   90.00
_cell.angle_gamma   90.00
#
_symmetry.space_group_name_H-M   'P 1'
#
loop_
_entity.id
_entity.type
_entity.pdbx_description
1 polymer ?
#
loop_
_entity_poly.entity_id
_entity_poly.type
_entity_poly.pdbx_seq_one_letter_code
_entity_poly.pdbx_strand_id
1 'polypeptide(L)'
;MSEEINLELKKPLDKMTAKELRQLCIDKIPQISGASGMSKEELLSSIKEVLGMSQEEGGKSGAYKDQIKSLKARMKELQEQRLNLPKSRRRERDVLRKKIHDLRKNTRRLSAV
;
A
#
# COMPACT_ATOMS: atom_id res chain seq x y z
N MET A 1 -31.85 7.59 -14.31
CA MET A 1 -31.69 6.16 -13.99
C MET A 1 -30.22 5.93 -13.77
N SER A 2 -29.76 6.04 -12.53
CA SER A 2 -28.39 5.70 -12.18
C SER A 2 -28.32 4.19 -12.24
N GLU A 3 -27.78 3.65 -13.33
CA GLU A 3 -27.53 2.21 -13.43
C GLU A 3 -26.50 1.87 -12.36
N GLU A 4 -26.97 1.31 -11.24
CA GLU A 4 -26.12 0.67 -10.26
C GLU A 4 -25.41 -0.48 -10.98
N ILE A 5 -24.17 -0.25 -11.40
CA ILE A 5 -23.33 -1.28 -12.00
C ILE A 5 -22.98 -2.25 -10.85
N ASN A 6 -23.85 -3.22 -10.63
CA ASN A 6 -23.65 -4.27 -9.65
C ASN A 6 -22.57 -5.24 -10.18
N LEU A 7 -21.32 -4.81 -10.03
CA LEU A 7 -20.15 -5.59 -10.42
C LEU A 7 -19.94 -6.70 -9.38
N GLU A 8 -20.44 -7.90 -9.69
CA GLU A 8 -20.00 -9.13 -9.00
C GLU A 8 -18.51 -9.36 -9.28
N LEU A 9 -17.67 -8.77 -8.42
CA LEU A 9 -16.23 -8.92 -8.46
C LEU A 9 -15.83 -10.20 -7.73
N LYS A 10 -15.38 -11.23 -8.46
CA LYS A 10 -14.79 -12.45 -7.85
C LYS A 10 -13.57 -12.16 -6.96
N LYS A 11 -12.90 -11.02 -7.15
CA LYS A 11 -11.72 -10.58 -6.39
C LYS A 11 -11.76 -9.06 -6.17
N PRO A 12 -11.19 -8.54 -5.06
CA PRO A 12 -11.00 -7.11 -4.87
C PRO A 12 -10.15 -6.50 -6.00
N LEU A 13 -10.47 -5.27 -6.43
CA LEU A 13 -9.79 -4.56 -7.53
C LEU A 13 -8.26 -4.52 -7.33
N ASP A 14 -7.79 -4.24 -6.12
CA ASP A 14 -6.35 -4.14 -5.81
C ASP A 14 -5.57 -5.45 -6.03
N LYS A 15 -6.26 -6.60 -6.01
CA LYS A 15 -5.68 -7.93 -6.24
C LYS A 15 -5.76 -8.39 -7.69
N MET A 16 -6.42 -7.64 -8.57
CA MET A 16 -6.50 -7.96 -9.99
C MET A 16 -5.20 -7.59 -10.70
N THR A 17 -4.89 -8.37 -11.73
CA THR A 17 -3.79 -8.11 -12.66
C THR A 17 -4.20 -7.04 -13.67
N ALA A 18 -3.23 -6.37 -14.30
CA ALA A 18 -3.52 -5.34 -15.29
C ALA A 18 -4.39 -5.85 -16.45
N LYS A 19 -4.26 -7.14 -16.82
CA LYS A 19 -5.11 -7.76 -17.84
C LYS A 19 -6.57 -7.92 -17.39
N GLU A 20 -6.79 -8.38 -16.15
CA GLU A 20 -8.13 -8.52 -15.56
C GLU A 20 -8.82 -7.14 -15.43
N LEU A 21 -8.07 -6.10 -15.04
CA LEU A 21 -8.60 -4.73 -14.95
C LEU A 21 -8.97 -4.14 -16.32
N ARG A 22 -8.13 -4.36 -17.34
CA ARG A 22 -8.44 -3.95 -18.72
C ARG A 22 -9.72 -4.61 -19.24
N GLN A 23 -9.86 -5.91 -19.00
CA GLN A 23 -11.03 -6.67 -19.42
C GLN A 23 -12.29 -6.13 -18.73
N LEU A 24 -12.22 -5.82 -17.43
CA LEU A 24 -13.33 -5.20 -16.70
C LEU A 24 -13.72 -3.81 -17.23
N CYS A 25 -12.75 -2.98 -17.59
CA CYS A 25 -13.06 -1.68 -18.20
C CYS A 25 -13.80 -1.86 -19.53
N ILE A 26 -13.29 -2.73 -20.40
CA ILE A 26 -13.90 -2.97 -21.72
C ILE A 26 -15.30 -3.58 -21.60
N ASP A 27 -15.47 -4.57 -20.73
CA ASP A 27 -16.71 -5.34 -20.65
C ASP A 27 -17.81 -4.65 -19.83
N LYS A 28 -17.44 -3.87 -18.81
CA LYS A 28 -18.39 -3.38 -17.80
C LYS A 28 -18.34 -1.87 -17.56
N ILE A 29 -17.30 -1.17 -18.00
CA ILE A 29 -17.13 0.27 -17.73
C ILE A 29 -16.76 1.01 -19.03
N PRO A 30 -17.70 1.17 -19.97
CA PRO A 30 -17.45 1.86 -21.25
C PRO A 30 -17.09 3.35 -21.07
N GLN A 31 -17.26 3.91 -19.87
CA GLN A 31 -16.84 5.26 -19.52
C GLN A 31 -15.30 5.42 -19.51
N ILE A 32 -14.54 4.34 -19.28
CA ILE A 32 -13.07 4.37 -19.29
C ILE A 32 -12.58 4.01 -20.69
N SER A 33 -12.52 5.03 -21.56
CA SER A 33 -11.92 4.91 -22.90
C SER A 33 -10.39 4.89 -22.81
N GLY A 34 -9.73 4.01 -23.56
CA GLY A 34 -8.25 3.91 -23.58
C GLY A 34 -7.62 2.95 -22.57
N ALA A 35 -8.41 2.06 -21.93
CA ALA A 35 -7.92 1.10 -20.94
C ALA A 35 -6.72 0.24 -21.42
N SER A 36 -6.61 -0.04 -22.71
CA SER A 36 -5.50 -0.81 -23.30
C SER A 36 -4.12 -0.17 -23.11
N GLY A 37 -4.04 1.17 -23.02
CA GLY A 37 -2.80 1.92 -22.86
C GLY A 37 -2.46 2.32 -21.41
N MET A 38 -3.38 2.14 -20.48
CA MET A 38 -3.20 2.56 -19.09
C MET A 38 -2.37 1.56 -18.28
N SER A 39 -1.55 2.09 -17.36
CA SER A 39 -0.83 1.30 -16.37
C SER A 39 -1.80 0.69 -15.35
N LYS A 40 -1.34 -0.30 -14.58
CA LYS A 40 -2.18 -0.96 -13.56
C LYS A 40 -2.72 0.04 -12.53
N GLU A 41 -1.91 1.04 -12.16
CA GLU A 41 -2.26 2.03 -11.14
C GLU A 41 -3.32 3.00 -11.65
N GLU A 42 -3.19 3.47 -12.89
CA GLU A 42 -4.14 4.37 -13.57
C GLU A 42 -5.49 3.69 -13.86
N LEU A 43 -5.49 2.39 -14.17
CA LEU A 43 -6.73 1.63 -14.31
C LEU A 43 -7.46 1.53 -12.97
N LEU A 44 -6.75 1.31 -11.87
CA LEU A 44 -7.37 1.22 -10.55
C LEU A 44 -7.97 2.55 -10.11
N SER A 45 -7.31 3.68 -10.36
CA SER A 45 -7.86 5.00 -10.04
C SER A 45 -9.10 5.29 -10.87
N SER A 46 -9.03 5.11 -12.19
CA SER A 46 -10.15 5.36 -13.11
C SER A 46 -11.37 4.51 -12.77
N ILE A 47 -11.18 3.22 -12.47
CA ILE A 47 -12.27 2.31 -12.07
C ILE A 47 -12.90 2.74 -10.75
N LYS A 48 -12.09 3.15 -9.76
CA LYS A 48 -12.59 3.59 -8.44
C LYS A 48 -13.37 4.90 -8.54
N GLU A 49 -12.89 5.84 -9.37
CA GLU A 49 -13.56 7.11 -9.64
C GLU A 49 -14.93 6.90 -10.30
N VAL A 50 -15.00 6.07 -11.35
CA VAL A 50 -16.27 5.79 -12.05
C VAL A 50 -17.26 5.03 -11.16
N LEU A 51 -16.77 4.16 -10.27
CA LEU A 51 -17.60 3.43 -9.31
C LEU A 51 -18.09 4.30 -8.13
N GLY A 52 -17.75 5.59 -8.10
CA GLY A 52 -18.10 6.46 -6.97
C GLY A 52 -17.47 6.01 -5.65
N MET A 53 -16.47 5.13 -5.72
CA MET A 53 -15.56 4.86 -4.62
C MET A 53 -14.59 6.04 -4.60
N SER A 54 -15.10 7.17 -4.11
CA SER A 54 -14.28 8.30 -3.71
C SER A 54 -13.08 7.74 -3.00
N GLN A 55 -11.91 8.18 -3.45
CA GLN A 55 -10.60 7.87 -2.91
C GLN A 55 -10.47 8.45 -1.49
N GLU A 56 -11.39 8.12 -0.60
CA GLU A 56 -11.16 8.16 0.83
C GLU A 56 -10.10 7.10 1.08
N GLU A 57 -8.86 7.60 1.13
CA GLU A 57 -7.66 6.93 1.59
C GLU A 57 -7.98 5.65 2.36
N GLY A 58 -7.76 4.52 1.69
CA GLY A 58 -8.31 3.21 2.02
C GLY A 58 -8.45 2.95 3.52
N GLY A 59 -9.63 2.49 3.92
CA GLY A 59 -10.05 2.38 5.32
C GLY A 59 -8.94 1.93 6.28
N LYS A 60 -8.78 2.66 7.39
CA LYS A 60 -7.86 2.51 8.56
C LYS A 60 -6.39 2.17 8.25
N SER A 61 -6.14 1.14 7.47
CA SER A 61 -4.86 0.72 6.90
C SER A 61 -4.19 1.76 5.98
N GLY A 62 -4.94 2.69 5.38
CA GLY A 62 -4.41 3.84 4.64
C GLY A 62 -3.95 5.01 5.52
N ALA A 63 -4.60 5.23 6.67
CA ALA A 63 -4.37 6.41 7.52
C ALA A 63 -2.94 6.49 8.08
N TYR A 64 -2.28 5.35 8.27
CA TYR A 64 -0.91 5.28 8.79
C TYR A 64 0.12 4.89 7.73
N LYS A 65 -0.23 4.89 6.44
CA LYS A 65 0.66 4.41 5.36
C LYS A 65 1.99 5.18 5.33
N ASP A 66 1.94 6.50 5.39
CA ASP A 66 3.14 7.35 5.38
C ASP A 66 3.94 7.23 6.68
N GLN A 67 3.25 7.09 7.82
CA GLN A 67 3.90 6.84 9.11
C GLN A 67 4.62 5.48 9.13
N ILE A 68 4.04 4.44 8.53
CA ILE A 68 4.68 3.13 8.40
C ILE A 68 5.92 3.24 7.49
N LYS A 69 5.84 4.02 6.41
CA LYS A 69 6.97 4.25 5.49
C LYS A 69 8.12 4.96 6.20
N SER A 70 7.85 6.01 6.97
CA SER A 70 8.88 6.74 7.73
C SER A 70 9.52 5.89 8.83
N LEU A 71 8.73 5.07 9.55
CA LEU A 71 9.25 4.14 10.55
C LEU A 71 10.18 3.08 9.91
N LYS A 72 9.86 2.60 8.71
CA LYS A 72 10.71 1.66 7.96
C LYS A 72 12.01 2.31 7.50
N ALA A 73 11.99 3.55 7.05
CA ALA A 73 13.20 4.30 6.71
C ALA A 73 14.13 4.44 7.94
N ARG A 74 13.58 4.88 9.07
CA ARG A 74 14.34 5.00 10.34
C ARG A 74 14.91 3.67 10.83
N MET A 75 14.19 2.56 10.63
CA MET A 75 14.73 1.23 10.95
C MET A 75 15.96 0.88 10.12
N LYS A 76 15.99 1.25 8.84
CA LYS A 76 17.12 0.99 7.95
C LYS A 76 18.35 1.81 8.37
N GLU A 77 18.17 3.09 8.66
CA GLU A 77 19.23 3.96 9.20
C GLU A 77 19.85 3.39 10.48
N LEU A 78 19.02 2.94 11.43
CA LEU A 78 19.51 2.33 12.67
C LEU A 78 20.24 1.01 12.45
N GLN A 79 19.85 0.24 11.42
CA GLN A 79 20.55 -0.99 11.04
C GLN A 79 21.94 -0.67 10.50
N GLU A 80 22.06 0.32 9.63
CA GLU A 80 23.33 0.81 9.08
C GLU A 80 24.24 1.35 10.19
N GLN A 81 23.71 2.18 11.09
CA GLN A 81 24.45 2.66 12.27
C GLN A 81 24.98 1.50 13.13
N ARG A 82 24.17 0.46 13.33
CA ARG A 82 24.58 -0.72 14.11
C ARG A 82 25.66 -1.54 13.40
N LEU A 83 25.62 -1.61 12.08
CA LEU A 83 26.62 -2.30 11.24
C LEU A 83 27.96 -1.56 11.25
N ASN A 84 27.92 -0.22 11.25
CA ASN A 84 29.11 0.63 11.30
C ASN A 84 29.79 0.65 12.68
N LEU A 85 29.10 0.22 13.73
CA LEU A 85 29.69 0.13 15.06
C LEU A 85 30.61 -1.09 15.22
N PRO A 86 31.80 -0.93 15.80
CA PRO A 86 32.71 -2.05 16.05
C PRO A 86 32.11 -3.03 17.07
N LYS A 87 32.47 -4.31 16.94
CA LYS A 87 31.95 -5.37 17.83
C LYS A 87 32.30 -5.15 19.31
N SER A 88 33.35 -4.39 19.61
CA SER A 88 33.76 -4.00 20.96
C SER A 88 32.71 -3.14 21.68
N ARG A 89 31.98 -2.28 20.96
CA ARG A 89 30.91 -1.42 21.50
C ARG A 89 29.59 -2.19 21.66
N ARG A 90 29.60 -3.25 22.47
CA ARG A 90 28.42 -4.13 22.68
C ARG A 90 27.19 -3.36 23.17
N ARG A 91 27.36 -2.50 24.19
CA ARG A 91 26.26 -1.73 24.80
C ARG A 91 25.55 -0.84 23.78
N GLU A 92 26.29 -0.12 22.95
CA GLU A 92 25.73 0.75 21.91
C GLU A 92 24.98 -0.06 20.83
N ARG A 93 25.53 -1.20 20.40
CA ARG A 93 24.85 -2.10 19.46
C ARG A 93 23.56 -2.69 20.05
N ASP A 94 23.55 -3.00 21.35
CA ASP A 94 22.37 -3.51 22.05
C ASP A 94 21.26 -2.46 22.16
N VAL A 95 21.62 -1.20 22.41
CA VAL A 95 20.67 -0.08 22.40
C VAL A 95 20.04 0.06 21.01
N LEU A 96 20.84 0.04 19.94
CA LEU A 96 20.31 0.11 18.57
C LEU A 96 19.44 -1.10 18.23
N ARG A 97 19.81 -2.31 18.66
CA ARG A 97 18.98 -3.52 18.50
C ARG A 97 17.62 -3.37 19.16
N LYS A 98 17.56 -2.86 20.40
CA LYS A 98 16.30 -2.61 21.13
C LYS A 98 15.43 -1.59 20.38
N LYS A 99 16.01 -0.45 19.97
CA LYS A 99 15.31 0.58 19.17
C LYS A 99 14.71 0.00 17.89
N ILE A 100 15.46 -0.80 17.13
CA ILE A 100 14.96 -1.46 15.91
C ILE A 100 13.80 -2.40 16.24
N HIS A 101 13.91 -3.19 17.30
CA HIS A 101 12.87 -4.11 17.73
C HIS A 101 11.57 -3.38 18.12
N ASP A 102 11.67 -2.26 18.82
CA ASP A 102 10.51 -1.48 19.25
C ASP A 102 9.83 -0.79 18.05
N LEU A 103 10.61 -0.27 17.10
CA LEU A 103 10.08 0.24 15.83
C LEU A 103 9.37 -0.87 15.03
N ARG A 104 9.91 -2.10 14.99
CA ARG A 104 9.24 -3.25 14.35
C ARG A 104 7.90 -3.54 15.03
N LYS A 105 7.84 -3.53 16.36
CA LYS A 105 6.58 -3.71 17.09
C LYS A 105 5.57 -2.63 16.75
N ASN A 106 5.99 -1.37 16.71
CA ASN A 106 5.12 -0.24 16.38
C ASN A 106 4.58 -0.33 14.95
N THR A 107 5.43 -0.65 13.96
CA THR A 107 4.97 -0.85 12.57
C THR A 107 3.98 -1.99 12.43
N ARG A 108 4.17 -3.10 13.16
CA ARG A 108 3.22 -4.23 13.16
C ARG A 108 1.88 -3.84 13.77
N ARG A 109 1.88 -3.05 14.85
CA ARG A 109 0.66 -2.52 15.46
C ARG A 109 -0.09 -1.59 14.50
N LEU A 110 0.61 -0.62 13.92
CA LEU A 110 0.02 0.34 12.97
C LEU A 110 -0.51 -0.31 11.70
N SER A 111 0.10 -1.41 11.25
CA SER A 111 -0.34 -2.17 10.07
C SER A 111 -1.47 -3.16 10.36
N ALA A 112 -1.77 -3.45 11.63
CA ALA A 112 -2.85 -4.35 12.03
C ALA A 112 -4.17 -3.60 12.31
N VAL A 113 -4.14 -2.27 12.32
CA VAL A 113 -5.26 -1.35 12.52
C VAL A 113 -5.86 -0.97 11.16
#